data_AF-K9MEG7-F1
#
_entry.id   AF-K9MEG7-F1
#
_cell.length_a   1.000
_cell.length_b   1.000
_cell.length_c   1.000
_cell.angle_alpha   90.00
_cell.angle_beta   90.00
_cell.angle_gamma   90.00
#
_symmetry.space_group_name_H-M   'P 1'
#
loop_
_entity.id
_entity.type
_entity.pdbx_description
1 polymer ?
#
loop_
_entity_poly.entity_id
_entity_poly.type
_entity_poly.pdbx_seq_one_letter_code
_entity_poly.pdbx_strand_id
1 'polypeptide(L)'
;MKDNLKEIFLNELKNNKILQNEANNKTYGQEGFKFRIETNSKDEVEILINELRKLFKIEKISQIYERRNEGYNTYFTVKLLNNSEFEQNKFLSEIESLKNKNKETEEYYGDVLSGIYKKFNVDSRMDLMRVSREYLDLKEKSKKNSRGAGRKPRFTTEEKNMIRAQRKEGKTIKELATLNNCSFGVIHKILHE
;
A
#
# COMPACT_ATOMS: atom_id res chain seq x y z
N MET A 1 10.72 -14.04 -15.55
CA MET A 1 11.78 -14.33 -16.54
C MET A 1 11.53 -13.65 -17.90
N LYS A 2 10.29 -13.64 -18.42
CA LYS A 2 9.93 -12.92 -19.68
C LYS A 2 10.05 -11.39 -19.59
N ASP A 3 9.74 -10.80 -18.44
CA ASP A 3 9.77 -9.33 -18.28
C ASP A 3 11.18 -8.75 -18.35
N ASN A 4 12.18 -9.54 -17.93
CA ASN A 4 13.58 -9.12 -17.91
C ASN A 4 14.20 -9.05 -19.31
N LEU A 5 13.80 -9.95 -20.22
CA LEU A 5 14.27 -9.95 -21.62
C LEU A 5 13.74 -8.74 -22.40
N LYS A 6 12.49 -8.34 -22.14
CA LYS A 6 11.89 -7.16 -22.76
C LYS A 6 12.60 -5.89 -22.31
N GLU A 7 12.92 -5.80 -21.02
CA GLU A 7 13.64 -4.66 -20.45
C GLU A 7 15.11 -4.61 -20.90
N ILE A 8 15.80 -5.76 -20.96
CA ILE A 8 17.16 -5.89 -21.50
C ILE A 8 17.20 -5.45 -22.97
N PHE A 9 16.28 -5.95 -23.81
CA PHE A 9 16.23 -5.60 -25.23
C PHE A 9 15.90 -4.11 -25.45
N LEU A 10 14.97 -3.56 -24.67
CA LEU A 10 14.66 -2.12 -24.71
C LEU A 10 15.84 -1.27 -24.24
N ASN A 11 16.62 -1.74 -23.25
CA ASN A 11 17.81 -1.05 -22.77
C ASN A 11 18.97 -1.14 -23.78
N GLU A 12 19.15 -2.26 -24.48
CA GLU A 12 20.12 -2.38 -25.57
C GLU A 12 19.75 -1.48 -26.76
N LEU A 13 18.46 -1.42 -27.14
CA LEU A 13 17.95 -0.47 -28.14
C LEU A 13 18.18 0.99 -27.74
N LYS A 14 18.10 1.29 -26.44
CA LYS A 14 18.40 2.63 -25.90
C LYS A 14 19.89 2.95 -25.88
N ASN A 15 20.73 1.96 -25.59
CA ASN A 15 22.18 2.14 -25.43
C ASN A 15 22.94 2.16 -26.78
N ASN A 16 22.35 1.62 -27.86
CA ASN A 16 22.88 1.74 -29.22
C ASN A 16 22.64 3.15 -29.80
N LYS A 17 23.33 4.15 -29.24
CA LYS A 17 23.28 5.58 -29.61
C LYS A 17 23.49 5.88 -31.10
N ILE A 18 24.03 4.94 -31.88
CA ILE A 18 24.27 5.09 -33.31
C ILE A 18 22.96 4.89 -34.12
N LEU A 19 22.05 4.03 -33.67
CA LEU A 19 20.74 3.85 -34.32
C LEU A 19 19.73 4.92 -33.91
N GLN A 20 19.89 5.55 -32.75
CA GLN A 20 18.91 6.53 -32.25
C GLN A 20 18.96 7.91 -32.93
N ASN A 21 20.10 8.33 -33.48
CA ASN A 21 20.17 9.65 -34.15
C ASN A 21 19.77 9.61 -35.63
N GLU A 22 19.82 8.45 -36.28
CA GLU A 22 19.34 8.28 -37.66
C GLU A 22 17.90 7.73 -37.74
N ALA A 23 17.46 6.91 -36.77
CA ALA A 23 16.10 6.38 -36.76
C ALA A 23 15.04 7.39 -36.28
N ASN A 24 15.43 8.47 -35.59
CA ASN A 24 14.46 9.29 -34.87
C ASN A 24 13.91 10.51 -35.59
N ASN A 25 14.33 10.95 -36.79
CA ASN A 25 13.68 12.19 -37.30
C ASN A 25 13.65 12.57 -38.78
N LYS A 26 14.23 11.86 -39.78
CA LYS A 26 14.32 12.46 -41.14
C LYS A 26 14.18 11.58 -42.38
N THR A 27 13.46 10.46 -42.35
CA THR A 27 13.32 9.65 -43.58
C THR A 27 11.90 9.14 -43.78
N TYR A 28 11.03 10.09 -44.17
CA TYR A 28 9.74 9.91 -44.86
C TYR A 28 8.59 9.32 -44.05
N GLY A 29 7.70 10.17 -43.50
CA GLY A 29 6.24 10.01 -43.39
C GLY A 29 5.62 8.61 -43.29
N GLN A 30 6.28 7.65 -42.65
CA GLN A 30 5.86 6.26 -42.53
C GLN A 30 5.84 5.91 -41.05
N GLU A 31 4.69 5.41 -40.59
CA GLU A 31 4.30 5.19 -39.20
C GLU A 31 5.07 4.05 -38.47
N GLY A 32 6.30 3.67 -38.85
CA GLY A 32 6.97 2.48 -38.29
C GLY A 32 8.49 2.51 -38.20
N PHE A 33 9.04 1.70 -37.29
CA PHE A 33 10.48 1.52 -37.06
C PHE A 33 11.05 0.46 -38.00
N LYS A 34 12.15 0.77 -38.70
CA LYS A 34 12.84 -0.17 -39.59
C LYS A 34 14.00 -0.84 -38.86
N PHE A 35 14.04 -2.16 -38.92
CA PHE A 35 15.07 -2.99 -38.32
C PHE A 35 15.75 -3.88 -39.37
N ARG A 36 17.02 -4.18 -39.14
CA ARG A 36 17.78 -5.23 -39.83
C ARG A 36 18.17 -6.27 -38.80
N ILE A 37 17.89 -7.54 -39.07
CA ILE A 37 18.43 -8.66 -38.30
C ILE A 37 19.42 -9.43 -39.15
N GLU A 38 20.43 -9.96 -38.48
CA GLU A 38 21.51 -10.72 -39.06
C GLU A 38 21.67 -12.02 -38.28
N THR A 39 21.72 -13.14 -38.99
CA THR A 39 21.77 -14.47 -38.40
C THR A 39 22.72 -15.37 -39.18
N ASN A 40 23.11 -16.50 -38.60
CA ASN A 40 23.99 -17.45 -39.28
C ASN A 40 23.20 -18.41 -40.17
N SER A 41 21.94 -18.65 -39.86
CA SER A 41 21.04 -19.53 -40.60
C SER A 41 19.73 -18.83 -40.96
N LYS A 42 19.07 -19.34 -42.02
CA LYS A 42 17.74 -18.87 -42.43
C LYS A 42 16.68 -19.17 -41.36
N ASP A 43 16.79 -20.31 -40.67
CA ASP A 43 15.86 -20.72 -39.62
C ASP A 43 15.89 -19.77 -38.40
N GLU A 44 17.08 -19.28 -38.03
CA GLU A 44 17.24 -18.27 -36.98
C GLU A 44 16.51 -16.96 -37.32
N VAL A 45 16.45 -16.57 -38.60
CA VAL A 45 15.70 -15.39 -39.04
C VAL A 45 14.21 -15.57 -38.73
N GLU A 46 13.65 -16.73 -39.05
CA GLU A 46 12.23 -17.02 -38.84
C GLU A 46 11.87 -17.12 -37.36
N ILE A 47 12.73 -17.74 -36.54
CA ILE A 47 12.56 -17.81 -35.08
C ILE A 47 12.53 -16.39 -34.48
N LEU A 48 13.49 -15.53 -34.83
CA LEU A 48 13.55 -14.16 -34.34
C LEU A 48 12.35 -13.34 -34.78
N ILE A 49 11.92 -13.46 -36.04
CA ILE A 49 10.70 -12.80 -36.52
C ILE A 49 9.49 -13.25 -35.69
N ASN A 50 9.36 -14.55 -35.41
CA ASN A 50 8.24 -15.08 -34.64
C ASN A 50 8.24 -14.60 -33.18
N GLU A 51 9.41 -14.49 -32.54
CA GLU A 51 9.50 -13.88 -31.21
C GLU A 51 9.15 -12.39 -31.24
N LEU A 52 9.62 -11.64 -32.25
CA LEU A 52 9.31 -10.23 -32.41
C LEU A 52 7.82 -9.98 -32.68
N ARG A 53 7.13 -10.88 -33.40
CA ARG A 53 5.67 -10.81 -33.60
C ARG A 53 4.87 -10.86 -32.29
N LYS A 54 5.43 -11.42 -31.22
CA LYS A 54 4.78 -11.42 -29.89
C LYS A 54 4.83 -10.05 -29.21
N LEU A 55 5.80 -9.21 -29.60
CA LEU A 55 6.07 -7.92 -28.96
C LEU A 55 5.65 -6.72 -29.83
N PHE A 56 5.65 -6.90 -31.16
CA PHE A 56 5.41 -5.84 -32.12
C PHE A 56 4.46 -6.27 -33.23
N LYS A 57 3.76 -5.29 -33.81
CA LYS A 57 3.01 -5.48 -35.05
C LYS A 57 3.98 -5.35 -36.22
N ILE A 58 4.39 -6.46 -36.81
CA ILE A 58 5.26 -6.45 -37.99
C ILE A 58 4.40 -6.18 -39.23
N GLU A 59 4.66 -5.06 -39.92
CA GLU A 59 3.87 -4.65 -41.08
C GLU A 59 4.42 -5.14 -42.40
N LYS A 60 5.74 -5.11 -42.56
CA LYS A 60 6.41 -5.51 -43.78
C LYS A 60 7.68 -6.26 -43.46
N ILE A 61 7.84 -7.44 -44.06
CA ILE A 61 9.07 -8.24 -44.02
C ILE A 61 9.60 -8.28 -45.44
N SER A 62 10.85 -7.90 -45.63
CA SER A 62 11.55 -8.03 -46.91
C SER A 62 12.00 -9.46 -47.10
N GLN A 63 12.32 -9.85 -48.34
CA GLN A 63 12.92 -11.16 -48.59
C GLN A 63 14.20 -11.35 -47.76
N ILE A 64 14.52 -12.60 -47.42
CA ILE A 64 15.75 -12.94 -46.71
C ILE A 64 16.87 -12.94 -47.74
N TYR A 65 17.95 -12.20 -47.47
CA TYR A 65 19.12 -12.14 -48.33
C TYR A 65 20.25 -12.95 -47.70
N GLU A 66 20.87 -13.81 -48.52
CA GLU A 66 22.10 -14.48 -48.15
C GLU A 66 23.29 -13.54 -48.39
N ARG A 67 24.18 -13.45 -47.40
CA ARG A 67 25.44 -12.72 -47.47
C ARG A 67 26.57 -13.72 -47.67
N ARG A 68 27.41 -13.48 -48.69
CA ARG A 68 28.50 -14.39 -49.07
C ARG A 68 29.38 -14.72 -47.87
N ASN A 69 29.29 -15.94 -47.36
CA ASN A 69 30.03 -16.46 -46.20
C ASN A 69 29.81 -15.69 -44.88
N GLU A 70 28.75 -14.89 -44.78
CA GLU A 70 28.46 -13.99 -43.64
C GLU A 70 27.05 -14.21 -43.06
N GLY A 71 26.36 -15.27 -43.49
CA GLY A 71 25.03 -15.65 -43.01
C GLY A 71 23.88 -14.95 -43.75
N TYR A 72 22.78 -14.68 -43.06
CA TYR A 72 21.53 -14.18 -43.63
C TYR A 72 21.13 -12.85 -43.00
N ASN A 73 20.48 -11.99 -43.77
CA ASN A 73 19.83 -10.80 -43.22
C ASN A 73 18.42 -10.60 -43.78
N THR A 74 17.60 -9.88 -43.03
CA THR A 74 16.32 -9.38 -43.53
C THR A 74 16.01 -8.02 -42.90
N TYR A 75 15.22 -7.25 -43.64
CA TYR A 75 14.74 -5.95 -43.22
C TYR A 75 13.25 -6.03 -42.96
N PHE A 76 12.81 -5.52 -41.83
CA PHE A 76 11.39 -5.47 -41.51
C PHE A 76 11.02 -4.14 -40.86
N THR A 77 9.77 -3.75 -41.07
CA THR A 77 9.17 -2.58 -40.45
C THR A 77 8.19 -3.05 -39.39
N VAL A 78 8.36 -2.56 -38.18
CA VAL A 78 7.43 -2.83 -37.07
C VAL A 78 6.75 -1.54 -36.63
N LYS A 79 5.50 -1.70 -36.21
CA LYS A 79 4.81 -0.75 -35.36
C LYS A 79 4.72 -1.29 -33.96
N LEU A 80 4.64 -0.39 -32.99
CA LEU A 80 4.14 -0.74 -31.68
C LEU A 80 2.73 -1.33 -31.87
N LEU A 81 2.41 -2.41 -31.16
CA LEU A 81 1.04 -2.90 -31.11
C LEU A 81 0.17 -1.77 -30.54
N ASN A 82 -0.82 -1.29 -31.29
CA ASN A 82 -1.77 -0.23 -30.90
C ASN A 82 -2.59 -0.54 -29.63
N ASN A 83 -2.28 -1.60 -28.89
CA ASN A 83 -2.85 -1.84 -27.56
C ASN A 83 -2.46 -0.74 -26.56
N SER A 84 -1.45 0.09 -26.87
CA SER A 84 -1.08 1.19 -25.99
C SER A 84 -2.16 2.25 -25.89
N GLU A 85 -2.85 2.66 -26.96
CA GLU A 85 -3.74 3.83 -26.90
C GLU A 85 -5.05 3.52 -26.16
N PHE A 86 -5.67 2.36 -26.40
CA PHE A 86 -6.87 1.93 -25.68
C PHE A 86 -6.60 1.63 -24.19
N GLU A 87 -5.50 0.93 -23.88
CA GLU A 87 -5.11 0.65 -22.50
C GLU A 87 -4.60 1.91 -21.78
N GLN A 88 -3.86 2.80 -22.45
CA GLN A 88 -3.48 4.11 -21.91
C GLN A 88 -4.72 4.96 -21.61
N ASN A 89 -5.72 4.99 -22.50
CA ASN A 89 -6.97 5.71 -22.25
C ASN A 89 -7.72 5.13 -21.03
N LYS A 90 -7.68 3.81 -20.83
CA LYS A 90 -8.24 3.15 -19.65
C LYS A 90 -7.48 3.49 -18.37
N PHE A 91 -6.14 3.40 -18.38
CA PHE A 91 -5.31 3.74 -17.22
C PHE A 91 -5.40 5.22 -16.87
N LEU A 92 -5.45 6.11 -17.86
CA LEU A 92 -5.64 7.54 -17.65
C LEU A 92 -7.00 7.83 -17.00
N SER A 93 -8.07 7.18 -17.48
CA SER A 93 -9.40 7.29 -16.88
C SER A 93 -9.42 6.80 -15.43
N GLU A 94 -8.71 5.70 -15.14
CA GLU A 94 -8.61 5.16 -13.79
C GLU A 94 -7.80 6.08 -12.85
N ILE A 95 -6.68 6.63 -13.34
CA ILE A 95 -5.88 7.61 -12.59
C ILE A 95 -6.71 8.86 -12.27
N GLU A 96 -7.49 9.36 -13.22
CA GLU A 96 -8.35 10.51 -13.02
C GLU A 96 -9.47 10.22 -12.01
N SER A 97 -10.11 9.05 -12.11
CA SER A 97 -11.10 8.59 -11.13
C SER A 97 -10.51 8.51 -9.71
N LEU A 98 -9.30 7.95 -9.57
CA LEU A 98 -8.61 7.84 -8.28
C LEU A 98 -8.22 9.21 -7.72
N LYS A 99 -7.77 10.15 -8.57
CA LYS A 99 -7.48 11.52 -8.14
C LYS A 99 -8.72 12.22 -7.60
N ASN A 100 -9.86 12.07 -8.26
CA ASN A 100 -11.13 12.66 -7.81
C ASN A 100 -11.57 12.07 -6.46
N LYS A 101 -11.52 10.75 -6.31
CA LYS A 101 -11.81 10.08 -5.02
C LYS A 101 -10.89 10.54 -3.89
N ASN A 102 -9.60 10.71 -4.18
CA ASN A 102 -8.65 11.21 -3.19
C ASN A 102 -9.00 12.64 -2.77
N LYS A 103 -9.35 13.51 -3.73
CA LYS A 103 -9.77 14.89 -3.44
C LYS A 103 -11.03 14.93 -2.56
N GLU A 104 -12.07 14.16 -2.91
CA GLU A 104 -13.29 14.05 -2.11
C GLU A 104 -13.00 13.56 -0.68
N THR A 105 -12.08 12.61 -0.55
CA THR A 105 -11.65 12.06 0.73
C THR A 105 -10.91 13.10 1.57
N GLU A 106 -10.01 13.88 0.95
CA GLU A 106 -9.28 14.98 1.61
C GLU A 106 -10.23 16.07 2.12
N GLU A 107 -11.22 16.47 1.30
CA GLU A 107 -12.25 17.43 1.69
C GLU A 107 -13.08 16.92 2.88
N TYR A 108 -13.56 15.67 2.82
CA TYR A 108 -14.29 15.04 3.91
C TYR A 108 -13.50 15.02 5.23
N TYR A 109 -12.22 14.61 5.19
CA TYR A 109 -11.39 14.60 6.40
C TYR A 109 -11.09 16.02 6.90
N GLY A 110 -10.94 16.99 6.00
CA GLY A 110 -10.81 18.41 6.34
C GLY A 110 -12.00 18.92 7.13
N ASP A 111 -13.21 18.63 6.67
CA ASP A 111 -14.45 19.02 7.35
C ASP A 111 -14.61 18.37 8.72
N VAL A 112 -14.31 17.06 8.83
CA VAL A 112 -14.33 16.34 10.10
C VAL A 112 -13.34 16.96 11.10
N LEU A 113 -12.10 17.23 10.67
CA LEU A 113 -11.09 17.86 11.53
C LEU A 113 -11.51 19.26 11.96
N SER A 114 -12.05 20.07 11.05
CA SER A 114 -12.59 21.40 11.36
C SER A 114 -13.70 21.35 12.41
N GLY A 115 -14.61 20.38 12.29
CA GLY A 115 -15.66 20.14 13.29
C GLY A 115 -15.10 19.77 14.67
N ILE A 116 -14.07 18.91 14.71
CA ILE A 116 -13.37 18.55 15.94
C ILE A 116 -12.68 19.77 16.56
N TYR A 117 -11.94 20.53 15.76
CA TYR A 117 -11.23 21.73 16.20
C TYR A 117 -12.16 22.77 16.82
N LYS A 118 -13.30 23.06 16.17
CA LYS A 118 -14.34 23.92 16.73
C LYS A 118 -14.91 23.39 18.03
N LYS A 119 -15.19 22.08 18.11
CA LYS A 119 -15.75 21.45 19.31
C LYS A 119 -14.82 21.55 20.52
N PHE A 120 -13.51 21.44 20.30
CA PHE A 120 -12.51 21.52 21.37
C PHE A 120 -11.88 22.92 21.51
N ASN A 121 -12.32 23.90 20.71
CA ASN A 121 -11.81 25.27 20.67
C ASN A 121 -10.28 25.31 20.52
N VAL A 122 -9.77 24.61 19.51
CA VAL A 122 -8.34 24.51 19.18
C VAL A 122 -8.13 24.80 17.70
N ASP A 123 -6.98 25.37 17.35
CA ASP A 123 -6.69 25.77 15.97
C ASP A 123 -5.81 24.77 15.21
N SER A 124 -5.23 23.80 15.93
CA SER A 124 -4.31 22.84 15.33
C SER A 124 -4.42 21.45 15.94
N ARG A 125 -3.94 20.47 15.17
CA ARG A 125 -3.73 19.09 15.64
C ARG A 125 -2.84 19.04 16.88
N MET A 126 -1.84 19.91 16.94
CA MET A 126 -0.88 19.95 18.07
C MET A 126 -1.57 20.44 19.35
N ASP A 127 -2.43 21.45 19.24
CA ASP A 127 -3.23 21.92 20.37
C ASP A 127 -4.22 20.85 20.83
N LEU A 128 -4.88 20.16 19.89
CA LEU A 128 -5.75 19.04 20.22
C LEU A 128 -5.00 17.92 20.96
N MET A 129 -3.78 17.59 20.51
CA MET A 129 -2.93 16.61 21.19
C MET A 129 -2.51 17.06 22.59
N ARG A 130 -2.18 18.34 22.76
CA ARG A 130 -1.84 18.92 24.07
C ARG A 130 -3.02 18.79 25.04
N VAL A 131 -4.20 19.25 24.63
CA VAL A 131 -5.44 19.16 25.42
C VAL A 131 -5.76 17.70 25.77
N SER A 132 -5.59 16.78 24.81
CA SER A 132 -5.82 15.35 25.05
C SER A 132 -4.89 14.76 26.11
N ARG A 133 -3.60 15.18 26.15
CA ARG A 133 -2.66 14.72 27.18
C ARG A 133 -3.00 15.29 28.55
N GLU A 134 -3.27 16.59 28.62
CA GLU A 134 -3.66 17.26 29.86
C GLU A 134 -4.91 16.63 30.48
N TYR A 135 -5.90 16.29 29.65
CA TYR A 135 -7.09 15.58 30.10
C TYR A 135 -6.77 14.21 30.70
N LEU A 136 -5.88 13.43 30.08
CA LEU A 136 -5.48 12.11 30.59
C LEU A 136 -4.76 12.24 31.94
N ASP A 137 -3.84 13.19 32.06
CA ASP A 137 -3.10 13.46 33.30
C ASP A 137 -4.04 13.88 34.43
N LEU A 138 -4.99 14.78 34.14
CA LEU A 138 -6.00 15.22 35.10
C LEU A 138 -6.92 14.08 35.52
N LYS A 139 -7.35 13.24 34.56
CA LYS A 139 -8.19 12.07 34.83
C LYS A 139 -7.46 11.02 35.69
N GLU A 140 -6.15 10.88 35.53
CA GLU A 140 -5.36 10.00 36.38
C GLU A 140 -5.21 10.59 37.79
N LYS A 141 -4.92 11.89 37.89
CA LYS A 141 -4.82 12.60 39.18
C LYS A 141 -6.15 12.62 39.92
N SER A 142 -7.29 12.75 39.23
CA SER A 142 -8.62 12.78 39.84
C SER A 142 -9.05 11.43 40.44
N LYS A 143 -8.45 10.31 40.03
CA LYS A 143 -8.66 8.99 40.67
C LYS A 143 -8.07 8.93 42.08
N LYS A 144 -7.16 9.83 42.42
CA LYS A 144 -6.54 9.93 43.76
C LYS A 144 -7.15 11.14 44.46
N ASN A 145 -7.82 10.93 45.59
CA ASN A 145 -8.37 12.01 46.39
C ASN A 145 -7.23 12.98 46.76
N SER A 146 -7.22 14.19 46.19
CA SER A 146 -6.10 15.15 46.30
C SER A 146 -5.76 15.57 47.73
N ARG A 147 -6.67 15.33 48.67
CA ARG A 147 -6.52 15.64 50.11
C ARG A 147 -6.24 14.42 51.00
N GLY A 148 -6.17 13.21 50.43
CA GLY A 148 -6.14 11.97 51.21
C GLY A 148 -7.38 11.78 52.11
N ALA A 149 -8.44 12.57 51.89
CA ALA A 149 -9.65 12.54 52.68
C ALA A 149 -10.54 11.37 52.25
N GLY A 150 -11.04 10.61 53.24
CA GLY A 150 -11.87 9.43 53.05
C GLY A 150 -11.27 8.19 53.70
N ARG A 151 -12.10 7.16 53.91
CA ARG A 151 -11.60 5.85 54.36
C ARG A 151 -10.82 5.23 53.22
N LYS A 152 -9.55 4.88 53.46
CA LYS A 152 -8.77 4.08 52.51
C LYS A 152 -9.53 2.77 52.24
N PRO A 153 -9.60 2.32 50.98
CA PRO A 153 -10.25 1.05 50.66
C PRO A 153 -9.57 -0.06 51.46
N ARG A 154 -10.39 -0.89 52.11
CA ARG A 154 -9.90 -1.99 52.96
C ARG A 154 -9.22 -3.11 52.15
N PHE A 155 -9.61 -3.26 50.88
CA PHE A 155 -9.10 -4.26 49.96
C PHE A 155 -8.68 -3.60 48.65
N THR A 156 -7.54 -4.02 48.13
CA THR A 156 -7.04 -3.74 46.78
C THR A 156 -7.88 -4.45 45.72
N THR A 157 -7.69 -4.07 44.46
CA THR A 157 -8.38 -4.69 43.32
C THR A 157 -8.00 -6.16 43.20
N GLU A 158 -6.73 -6.50 43.42
CA GLU A 158 -6.21 -7.86 43.40
C GLU A 158 -6.86 -8.71 44.50
N GLU A 159 -6.94 -8.21 45.73
CA GLU A 159 -7.59 -8.91 46.85
C GLU A 159 -9.08 -9.14 46.60
N LYS A 160 -9.79 -8.14 46.04
CA LYS A 160 -11.20 -8.31 45.63
C LYS A 160 -11.36 -9.41 44.59
N ASN A 161 -10.45 -9.50 43.62
CA ASN A 161 -10.46 -10.54 42.60
C ASN A 161 -10.17 -11.92 43.19
N MET A 162 -9.26 -12.02 44.16
CA MET A 162 -9.00 -13.27 44.89
C MET A 162 -10.25 -13.73 45.66
N ILE A 163 -10.94 -12.83 46.35
CA ILE A 163 -12.20 -13.14 47.07
C ILE A 163 -13.27 -13.65 46.09
N ARG A 164 -13.39 -13.03 44.91
CA ARG A 164 -14.32 -13.47 43.84
C ARG A 164 -13.95 -14.85 43.28
N ALA A 165 -12.65 -15.12 43.08
CA ALA A 165 -12.16 -16.42 42.63
C ALA A 165 -12.47 -17.52 43.67
N GLN A 166 -12.15 -17.27 44.94
CA GLN A 166 -12.46 -18.20 46.04
C GLN A 166 -13.97 -18.44 46.21
N ARG A 167 -14.81 -17.45 45.93
CA ARG A 167 -16.27 -17.64 45.90
C ARG A 167 -16.70 -18.56 44.76
N LYS A 168 -16.09 -18.44 43.58
CA LYS A 168 -16.34 -19.34 42.44
C LYS A 168 -15.86 -20.77 42.71
N GLU A 169 -14.78 -20.93 43.48
CA GLU A 169 -14.28 -22.22 43.97
C GLU A 169 -15.17 -22.85 45.06
N GLY A 170 -16.24 -22.17 45.48
CA GLY A 170 -17.25 -22.73 46.37
C GLY A 170 -17.18 -22.25 47.82
N LYS A 171 -16.21 -21.41 48.21
CA LYS A 171 -16.18 -20.87 49.58
C LYS A 171 -17.43 -20.08 49.91
N THR A 172 -17.93 -20.25 51.13
CA THR A 172 -19.10 -19.54 51.63
C THR A 172 -18.75 -18.10 51.99
N ILE A 173 -19.76 -17.22 52.02
CA ILE A 173 -19.57 -15.82 52.45
C ILE A 173 -19.01 -15.75 53.89
N LYS A 174 -19.31 -16.76 54.72
CA LYS A 174 -18.79 -16.89 56.08
C LYS A 174 -17.31 -17.22 56.14
N GLU A 175 -16.87 -18.20 55.36
CA GLU A 175 -15.45 -18.55 55.28
C GLU A 175 -14.63 -17.40 54.73
N LEU A 176 -15.13 -16.72 53.69
CA LEU A 176 -14.47 -15.56 53.11
C LEU A 176 -14.38 -14.39 54.10
N ALA A 177 -15.42 -14.16 54.89
CA ALA A 177 -15.44 -13.13 55.94
C ALA A 177 -14.39 -13.43 57.02
N THR A 178 -14.31 -14.67 57.49
CA THR A 178 -13.32 -15.11 58.49
C THR A 178 -11.89 -15.04 57.95
N LEU A 179 -11.64 -15.55 56.73
CA LEU A 179 -10.32 -15.54 56.09
C LEU A 179 -9.77 -14.14 55.89
N ASN A 180 -10.65 -13.18 55.54
CA ASN A 180 -10.29 -11.79 55.28
C ASN A 180 -10.53 -10.88 56.50
N ASN A 181 -10.80 -11.47 57.67
CA ASN A 181 -11.07 -10.82 58.95
C ASN A 181 -12.08 -9.65 58.86
N CYS A 182 -13.13 -9.77 58.05
CA CYS A 182 -14.08 -8.69 57.76
C CYS A 182 -15.53 -9.13 57.93
N SER A 183 -16.46 -8.16 57.97
CA SER A 183 -17.88 -8.47 58.11
C SER A 183 -18.47 -9.08 56.84
N PHE A 184 -19.50 -9.91 56.98
CA PHE A 184 -20.26 -10.48 55.86
C PHE A 184 -20.72 -9.43 54.84
N GLY A 185 -21.21 -8.28 55.30
CA GLY A 185 -21.68 -7.20 54.42
C GLY A 185 -20.57 -6.62 53.52
N VAL A 186 -19.31 -6.66 53.98
CA VAL A 186 -18.16 -6.22 53.17
C VAL A 186 -17.86 -7.24 52.07
N ILE A 187 -17.86 -8.54 52.38
CA ILE A 187 -17.72 -9.59 51.37
C ILE A 187 -18.88 -9.53 50.38
N HIS A 188 -20.12 -9.43 50.85
CA HIS A 188 -21.31 -9.32 49.99
C HIS A 188 -21.19 -8.14 49.04
N LYS A 189 -20.75 -6.97 49.53
CA LYS A 189 -20.49 -5.80 48.70
C LYS A 189 -19.41 -6.06 47.64
N ILE A 190 -18.31 -6.73 47.98
CA ILE A 190 -17.23 -7.06 47.02
C ILE A 190 -17.72 -8.01 45.92
N LEU A 191 -18.62 -8.94 46.25
CA LEU A 191 -19.15 -9.92 45.30
C LEU A 191 -20.19 -9.32 44.33
N HIS A 192 -20.83 -8.21 44.72
CA HIS A 192 -21.94 -7.58 43.98
C HIS A 192 -21.65 -6.15 43.48
N GLU A 193 -20.48 -5.58 43.78
CA GLU A 193 -19.91 -4.40 43.09
C GLU A 193 -19.47 -4.73 41.66
#